data_AF-E1R0J2-F1
#
_entry.id   AF-E1R0J2-F1
#
_cell.length_a   1.000
_cell.length_b   1.000
_cell.length_c   1.000
_cell.angle_alpha   90.00
_cell.angle_beta   90.00
_cell.angle_gamma   90.00
#
_symmetry.space_group_name_H-M   'P 1'
#
loop_
_entity.id
_entity.type
_entity.pdbx_description
1 polymer ?
#
loop_
_entity_poly.entity_id
_entity_poly.type
_entity_poly.pdbx_seq_one_letter_code
_entity_poly.pdbx_strand_id
1 'polypeptide(L)'
;MVTATERSSSQEDLSWLERVRVWRKRVSDRFKLGPHYTIERFGVVMAALSLSGLLVVGMTVWGALSAGNTVLSETALYNSTFVTSRTGVEGTVNPVYVNRDRDRALVLMKFEIPSQMSSDAADYYVYGTGIDGGPGGGPTTLDTPLAGAVYSFGNTGYLGIILEAPDGFAPQLINLTVRARKELMTPRNRPVATGMDRSFIENDQWRVVVNPAARGAEHLPALDSDRLPEPEDIFAGTVTWRTEQAKRKVLDSRLADMKTQLTRISNYTSQMAQTSVRVGNDPSVRLLPPALPSAIDGDSITGMDSVELRTELMEKPSSAIEGVANKTERAALLDTTFPDGYLVNTYTLHSSGPMSGGTDFDWRQRSVADGYFETLGTGEPSIGDYLAHLSEQPIPSMSSRDLRWPLSNGDTINDVRPGDTRAKPLIELRNNAMTAYDEYFALKRAYQTVDLLELLVMEQTLDQVVSESTKASGPTAASFRS
;
A
#
# COMPACT_ATOMS: atom_id res chain seq x y z
N MET A 1 -45.93 7.57 -61.72
CA MET A 1 -47.15 8.10 -62.34
C MET A 1 -48.33 7.56 -61.56
N VAL A 2 -49.20 8.45 -61.10
CA VAL A 2 -50.29 8.24 -60.13
C VAL A 2 -51.46 7.48 -60.74
N THR A 3 -52.09 6.59 -59.96
CA THR A 3 -53.56 6.37 -59.75
C THR A 3 -53.76 4.94 -59.20
N ALA A 4 -54.07 4.71 -57.92
CA ALA A 4 -55.31 4.94 -57.19
C ALA A 4 -56.53 4.25 -57.83
N THR A 5 -57.05 3.17 -57.23
CA THR A 5 -58.48 3.05 -56.87
C THR A 5 -58.65 2.00 -55.77
N GLU A 6 -59.52 2.37 -54.83
CA GLU A 6 -59.89 1.76 -53.55
C GLU A 6 -60.70 0.45 -53.60
N ARG A 7 -60.54 -0.31 -52.50
CA ARG A 7 -61.54 -1.08 -51.72
C ARG A 7 -62.28 -2.28 -52.36
N SER A 8 -61.94 -3.46 -51.83
CA SER A 8 -62.92 -4.37 -51.23
C SER A 8 -62.32 -5.10 -50.00
N SER A 9 -62.20 -4.38 -48.89
CA SER A 9 -61.81 -4.94 -47.58
C SER A 9 -63.06 -5.42 -46.84
N SER A 10 -63.44 -6.69 -46.98
CA SER A 10 -64.50 -7.28 -46.13
C SER A 10 -64.61 -8.82 -46.17
N GLN A 11 -63.49 -9.56 -46.34
CA GLN A 11 -63.59 -11.04 -46.29
C GLN A 11 -62.50 -11.81 -45.53
N GLU A 12 -61.32 -11.24 -45.23
CA GLU A 12 -60.27 -11.96 -44.47
C GLU A 12 -60.19 -11.63 -42.97
N ASP A 13 -60.67 -10.45 -42.54
CA ASP A 13 -60.64 -10.03 -41.13
C ASP A 13 -61.63 -10.77 -40.21
N LEU A 14 -62.57 -11.53 -40.79
CA LEU A 14 -63.52 -12.34 -40.02
C LEU A 14 -62.87 -13.63 -39.48
N SER A 15 -61.80 -14.16 -40.09
CA SER A 15 -61.26 -15.49 -39.74
C SER A 15 -60.34 -15.48 -38.50
N TRP A 16 -59.57 -14.42 -38.26
CA TRP A 16 -58.67 -14.34 -37.09
C TRP A 16 -59.45 -14.02 -35.81
N LEU A 17 -60.44 -13.12 -35.92
CA LEU A 17 -61.35 -12.80 -34.82
C LEU A 17 -62.16 -14.03 -34.41
N GLU A 18 -62.54 -14.89 -35.36
CA GLU A 18 -63.17 -16.17 -35.08
C GLU A 18 -62.23 -17.15 -34.38
N ARG A 19 -60.96 -17.26 -34.81
CA ARG A 19 -59.97 -18.12 -34.13
C ARG A 19 -59.69 -17.67 -32.70
N VAL A 20 -59.56 -16.35 -32.48
CA VAL A 20 -59.38 -15.76 -31.14
C VAL A 20 -60.65 -15.93 -30.30
N ARG A 21 -61.85 -15.76 -30.88
CA ARG A 21 -63.12 -16.05 -30.18
C ARG A 21 -63.21 -17.52 -29.78
N VAL A 22 -62.86 -18.45 -30.66
CA VAL A 22 -62.95 -19.89 -30.39
C VAL A 22 -61.92 -20.31 -29.34
N TRP A 23 -60.70 -19.77 -29.38
CA TRP A 23 -59.69 -20.00 -28.35
C TRP A 23 -60.12 -19.41 -27.01
N ARG A 24 -60.58 -18.16 -26.99
CA ARG A 24 -61.09 -17.48 -25.79
C ARG A 24 -62.32 -18.18 -25.21
N LYS A 25 -63.19 -18.73 -26.06
CA LYS A 25 -64.35 -19.53 -25.66
C LYS A 25 -63.91 -20.89 -25.09
N ARG A 26 -62.94 -21.58 -25.71
CA ARG A 26 -62.37 -22.83 -25.16
C ARG A 26 -61.69 -22.62 -23.81
N VAL A 27 -60.94 -21.54 -23.64
CA VAL A 27 -60.33 -21.17 -22.35
C VAL A 27 -61.42 -20.78 -21.34
N SER A 28 -62.40 -19.98 -21.76
CA SER A 28 -63.55 -19.61 -20.92
C SER A 28 -64.36 -20.81 -20.47
N ASP A 29 -64.60 -21.81 -21.33
CA ASP A 29 -65.42 -22.97 -20.98
C ASP A 29 -64.62 -23.96 -20.10
N ARG A 30 -63.31 -24.11 -20.36
CA ARG A 30 -62.43 -24.99 -19.57
C ARG A 30 -62.13 -24.45 -18.17
N PHE A 31 -62.04 -23.14 -18.01
CA PHE A 31 -61.84 -22.46 -16.72
C PHE A 31 -63.12 -21.82 -16.16
N LYS A 32 -64.28 -22.12 -16.78
CA LYS A 32 -65.61 -21.60 -16.41
C LYS A 32 -65.65 -20.08 -16.19
N LEU A 33 -65.03 -19.31 -17.08
CA LEU A 33 -64.98 -17.84 -17.04
C LEU A 33 -66.15 -17.20 -17.80
N GLY A 34 -67.33 -17.85 -17.88
CA GLY A 34 -68.55 -17.34 -18.52
C GLY A 34 -69.41 -16.41 -17.63
N PRO A 35 -70.39 -15.64 -18.18
CA PRO A 35 -71.15 -14.62 -17.45
C PRO A 35 -71.92 -15.12 -16.21
N HIS A 36 -72.20 -16.41 -16.15
CA HIS A 36 -72.98 -17.06 -15.10
C HIS A 36 -72.15 -17.72 -13.99
N TYR A 37 -70.82 -17.60 -14.02
CA TYR A 37 -69.89 -18.24 -13.06
C TYR A 37 -69.10 -17.20 -12.24
N THR A 38 -69.82 -16.33 -11.54
CA THR A 38 -69.22 -15.22 -10.76
C THR A 38 -68.29 -15.70 -9.64
N ILE A 39 -68.63 -16.80 -8.96
CA ILE A 39 -67.83 -17.37 -7.86
C ILE A 39 -66.56 -18.07 -8.37
N GLU A 40 -66.62 -18.82 -9.48
CA GLU A 40 -65.46 -19.52 -10.05
C GLU A 40 -64.46 -18.54 -10.71
N ARG A 41 -64.93 -17.45 -11.33
CA ARG A 41 -64.08 -16.34 -11.80
C ARG A 41 -63.32 -15.68 -10.66
N PHE A 42 -63.99 -15.44 -9.53
CA PHE A 42 -63.34 -14.93 -8.34
C PHE A 42 -62.25 -15.90 -7.85
N GLY A 43 -62.54 -17.20 -7.80
CA GLY A 43 -61.56 -18.23 -7.43
C GLY A 43 -60.33 -18.30 -8.35
N VAL A 44 -60.52 -18.26 -9.67
CA VAL A 44 -59.41 -18.31 -10.64
C VAL A 44 -58.57 -17.03 -10.62
N VAL A 45 -59.21 -15.86 -10.52
CA VAL A 45 -58.50 -14.58 -10.42
C VAL A 45 -57.76 -14.47 -9.10
N MET A 46 -58.37 -14.89 -7.98
CA MET A 46 -57.71 -14.92 -6.67
C MET A 46 -56.54 -15.91 -6.67
N ALA A 47 -56.69 -17.10 -7.26
CA ALA A 47 -55.59 -18.05 -7.36
C ALA A 47 -54.42 -17.51 -8.19
N ALA A 48 -54.70 -16.86 -9.33
CA ALA A 48 -53.66 -16.23 -10.16
C ALA A 48 -52.97 -15.07 -9.43
N LEU A 49 -53.72 -14.24 -8.71
CA LEU A 49 -53.18 -13.15 -7.90
C LEU A 49 -52.34 -13.69 -6.74
N SER A 50 -52.80 -14.71 -6.01
CA SER A 50 -52.04 -15.37 -4.94
C SER A 50 -50.76 -16.01 -5.46
N LEU A 51 -50.79 -16.68 -6.62
CA LEU A 51 -49.59 -17.28 -7.22
C LEU A 51 -48.58 -16.20 -7.62
N SER A 52 -49.06 -15.11 -8.23
CA SER A 52 -48.20 -13.98 -8.62
C SER A 52 -47.62 -13.24 -7.41
N GLY A 53 -48.40 -13.08 -6.34
CA GLY A 53 -47.95 -12.50 -5.07
C GLY A 53 -46.87 -13.35 -4.40
N LEU A 54 -47.03 -14.68 -4.37
CA LEU A 54 -46.00 -15.60 -3.86
C LEU A 54 -44.71 -15.52 -4.68
N LEU A 55 -44.81 -15.34 -6.00
CA LEU A 55 -43.67 -15.21 -6.90
C LEU A 55 -42.90 -13.91 -6.66
N VAL A 56 -43.61 -12.79 -6.51
CA VAL A 56 -43.01 -11.47 -6.22
C VAL A 56 -42.38 -11.45 -4.82
N VAL A 57 -43.04 -12.01 -3.81
CA VAL A 57 -42.46 -12.16 -2.46
C VAL A 57 -41.24 -13.06 -2.50
N GLY A 58 -41.31 -14.21 -3.20
CA GLY A 58 -40.18 -15.12 -3.36
C GLY A 58 -38.97 -14.48 -4.05
N MET A 59 -39.19 -13.71 -5.12
CA MET A 59 -38.13 -12.96 -5.82
C MET A 59 -37.56 -11.82 -4.95
N THR A 60 -38.38 -11.17 -4.12
CA THR A 60 -37.93 -10.08 -3.23
C THR A 60 -37.10 -10.64 -2.07
N VAL A 61 -37.52 -11.76 -1.49
CA VAL A 61 -36.78 -12.48 -0.45
C VAL A 61 -35.47 -13.04 -1.03
N TRP A 62 -35.50 -13.65 -2.22
CA TRP A 62 -34.28 -14.07 -2.91
C TRP A 62 -33.36 -12.87 -3.19
N GLY A 63 -33.90 -11.76 -3.68
CA GLY A 63 -33.16 -10.53 -3.93
C GLY A 63 -32.47 -10.01 -2.67
N ALA A 64 -33.19 -9.91 -1.54
CA ALA A 64 -32.65 -9.47 -0.27
C ALA A 64 -31.59 -10.43 0.31
N LEU A 65 -31.82 -11.74 0.23
CA LEU A 65 -30.86 -12.76 0.65
C LEU A 65 -29.61 -12.76 -0.24
N SER A 66 -29.77 -12.62 -1.55
CA SER A 66 -28.65 -12.57 -2.50
C SER A 66 -27.84 -11.28 -2.36
N ALA A 67 -28.48 -10.13 -2.15
CA ALA A 67 -27.82 -8.86 -1.85
C ALA A 67 -27.09 -8.91 -0.51
N GLY A 68 -27.72 -9.48 0.53
CA GLY A 68 -27.10 -9.68 1.84
C GLY A 68 -25.87 -10.59 1.77
N ASN A 69 -25.98 -11.72 1.05
CA ASN A 69 -24.85 -12.63 0.81
C ASN A 69 -23.74 -11.99 -0.03
N THR A 70 -24.09 -11.14 -1.00
CA THR A 70 -23.09 -10.42 -1.80
C THR A 70 -22.33 -9.42 -0.93
N VAL A 71 -23.02 -8.63 -0.10
CA VAL A 71 -22.38 -7.71 0.86
C VAL A 71 -21.52 -8.48 1.87
N LEU A 72 -22.01 -9.61 2.38
CA LEU A 72 -21.24 -10.48 3.26
C LEU A 72 -19.97 -11.01 2.59
N SER A 73 -20.06 -11.45 1.33
CA SER A 73 -18.93 -12.01 0.59
C SER A 73 -17.88 -10.97 0.17
N GLU A 74 -18.23 -9.68 0.14
CA GLU A 74 -17.33 -8.61 -0.31
C GLU A 74 -16.75 -7.81 0.87
N THR A 75 -17.51 -7.57 1.93
CA THR A 75 -17.08 -6.71 3.04
C THR A 75 -16.34 -7.50 4.13
N ALA A 76 -15.05 -7.21 4.29
CA ALA A 76 -14.22 -7.86 5.32
C ALA A 76 -14.22 -7.12 6.67
N LEU A 77 -14.44 -5.80 6.68
CA LEU A 77 -14.45 -4.97 7.88
C LEU A 77 -15.73 -4.14 7.93
N TYR A 78 -16.46 -4.24 9.05
CA TYR A 78 -17.76 -3.57 9.19
C TYR A 78 -17.72 -2.32 10.08
N ASN A 79 -16.64 -2.12 10.83
CA ASN A 79 -16.38 -0.88 11.53
C ASN A 79 -14.87 -0.54 11.48
N SER A 80 -14.55 0.63 10.94
CA SER A 80 -13.17 1.12 10.80
C SER A 80 -12.70 1.94 12.00
N THR A 81 -13.56 2.14 13.00
CA THR A 81 -13.25 2.86 14.23
C THR A 81 -13.77 2.09 15.43
N PHE A 82 -13.17 2.36 16.59
CA PHE A 82 -13.64 1.86 17.87
C PHE A 82 -13.52 2.92 18.95
N VAL A 83 -14.35 2.77 19.98
CA VAL A 83 -14.30 3.57 21.20
C VAL A 83 -14.44 2.61 22.37
N THR A 84 -13.56 2.73 23.36
CA THR A 84 -13.62 1.91 24.56
C THR A 84 -14.78 2.33 25.46
N SER A 85 -15.45 1.36 26.05
CA SER A 85 -16.72 1.58 26.74
C SER A 85 -16.61 2.43 28.00
N ARG A 86 -15.54 2.28 28.80
CA ARG A 86 -15.42 2.97 30.09
C ARG A 86 -14.53 4.20 30.01
N THR A 87 -13.45 4.11 29.25
CA THR A 87 -12.43 5.17 29.21
C THR A 87 -12.62 6.13 28.04
N GLY A 88 -13.37 5.70 27.02
CA GLY A 88 -13.62 6.50 25.82
C GLY A 88 -12.35 6.78 25.03
N VAL A 89 -11.37 5.90 25.13
CA VAL A 89 -10.18 5.90 24.27
C VAL A 89 -10.64 5.53 22.87
N GLU A 90 -10.13 6.24 21.87
CA GLU A 90 -10.57 6.15 20.48
C GLU A 90 -9.45 5.59 19.62
N GLY A 91 -9.85 4.95 18.52
CA GLY A 91 -8.90 4.36 17.58
C GLY A 91 -9.56 3.91 16.28
N THR A 92 -8.71 3.46 15.38
CA THR A 92 -9.07 2.99 14.05
C THR A 92 -8.73 1.52 13.89
N VAL A 93 -9.39 0.87 12.94
CA VAL A 93 -9.14 -0.51 12.54
C VAL A 93 -8.68 -0.49 11.10
N ASN A 94 -7.50 -1.03 10.85
CA ASN A 94 -6.97 -1.23 9.51
C ASN A 94 -7.80 -2.30 8.76
N PRO A 95 -7.68 -2.40 7.44
CA PRO A 95 -8.26 -3.51 6.68
C PRO A 95 -7.93 -4.86 7.32
N VAL A 96 -8.84 -5.83 7.17
CA VAL A 96 -8.58 -7.20 7.62
C VAL A 96 -7.61 -7.82 6.64
N TYR A 97 -6.49 -8.33 7.16
CA TYR A 97 -5.51 -9.03 6.35
C TYR A 97 -5.68 -10.54 6.49
N VAL A 98 -5.39 -11.29 5.43
CA VAL A 98 -5.47 -12.75 5.38
C VAL A 98 -4.28 -13.36 4.66
N ASN A 99 -3.97 -14.62 4.95
CA ASN A 99 -3.05 -15.42 4.15
C ASN A 99 -3.73 -15.95 2.86
N ARG A 100 -2.95 -16.57 1.98
CA ARG A 100 -3.45 -17.15 0.71
C ARG A 100 -4.55 -18.17 0.91
N ASP A 101 -4.39 -19.05 1.90
CA ASP A 101 -5.31 -20.15 2.16
C ASP A 101 -6.57 -19.72 2.93
N ARG A 102 -6.59 -18.47 3.44
CA ARG A 102 -7.69 -17.89 4.23
C ARG A 102 -8.04 -18.75 5.45
N ASP A 103 -7.02 -19.27 6.11
CA ASP A 103 -7.10 -19.93 7.41
C ASP A 103 -6.44 -19.10 8.52
N ARG A 104 -5.74 -18.01 8.17
CA ARG A 104 -5.18 -17.05 9.11
C ARG A 104 -5.55 -15.62 8.74
N ALA A 105 -5.93 -14.84 9.74
CA ALA A 105 -6.27 -13.44 9.59
C ALA A 105 -5.61 -12.55 10.64
N LEU A 106 -5.30 -11.33 10.26
CA LEU A 106 -4.85 -10.26 11.15
C LEU A 106 -5.88 -9.12 11.16
N VAL A 107 -6.32 -8.77 12.35
CA VAL A 107 -7.06 -7.54 12.62
C VAL A 107 -6.12 -6.59 13.35
N LEU A 108 -5.67 -5.55 12.65
CA LEU A 108 -4.75 -4.56 13.20
C LEU A 108 -5.52 -3.29 13.59
N MET A 109 -5.35 -2.87 14.83
CA MET A 109 -5.97 -1.67 15.40
C MET A 109 -4.91 -0.63 15.71
N LYS A 110 -5.26 0.65 15.57
CA LYS A 110 -4.42 1.79 15.93
C LYS A 110 -5.16 2.72 16.88
N PHE A 111 -4.64 2.85 18.10
CA PHE A 111 -5.04 3.87 19.06
C PHE A 111 -4.64 5.26 18.56
N GLU A 112 -5.50 6.26 18.73
CA GLU A 112 -5.19 7.63 18.32
C GLU A 112 -4.01 8.22 19.10
N ILE A 113 -3.94 7.89 20.39
CA ILE A 113 -2.88 8.34 21.30
C ILE A 113 -2.18 7.08 21.84
N PRO A 114 -0.95 6.77 21.40
CA PRO A 114 -0.24 5.56 21.81
C PRO A 114 -0.06 5.40 23.33
N SER A 115 0.10 6.50 24.07
CA SER A 115 0.22 6.44 25.54
C SER A 115 -1.07 6.05 26.27
N GLN A 116 -2.19 5.88 25.55
CA GLN A 116 -3.48 5.44 26.11
C GLN A 116 -3.75 3.95 25.86
N MET A 117 -2.76 3.18 25.40
CA MET A 117 -2.82 1.72 25.34
C MET A 117 -1.80 1.07 26.30
N SER A 118 -2.05 -0.18 26.68
CA SER A 118 -1.05 -1.02 27.34
C SER A 118 -0.08 -1.56 26.28
N SER A 119 1.21 -1.51 26.57
CA SER A 119 2.26 -2.14 25.75
C SER A 119 2.36 -3.66 25.97
N ASP A 120 1.64 -4.21 26.95
CA ASP A 120 1.63 -5.65 27.24
C ASP A 120 0.39 -6.33 26.63
N ALA A 121 0.60 -7.25 25.70
CA ALA A 121 -0.44 -8.06 25.09
C ALA A 121 -1.24 -8.88 26.11
N ALA A 122 -0.62 -9.28 27.24
CA ALA A 122 -1.28 -10.03 28.29
C ALA A 122 -2.32 -9.20 29.07
N ASP A 123 -2.25 -7.87 29.01
CA ASP A 123 -3.27 -6.98 29.57
C ASP A 123 -4.55 -6.96 28.72
N TYR A 124 -4.57 -7.62 27.57
CA TYR A 124 -5.74 -7.72 26.71
C TYR A 124 -6.33 -9.13 26.74
N TYR A 125 -7.62 -9.20 26.43
CA TYR A 125 -8.33 -10.45 26.23
C TYR A 125 -9.35 -10.31 25.10
N VAL A 126 -9.41 -11.28 24.19
CA VAL A 126 -10.33 -11.29 23.06
C VAL A 126 -11.42 -12.35 23.25
N TYR A 127 -12.67 -11.94 23.14
CA TYR A 127 -13.82 -12.85 23.04
C TYR A 127 -14.36 -12.82 21.61
N GLY A 128 -14.47 -13.97 20.96
CA GLY A 128 -15.04 -14.09 19.62
C GLY A 128 -16.37 -14.85 19.59
N THR A 129 -17.35 -14.30 18.88
CA THR A 129 -18.65 -14.96 18.61
C THR A 129 -19.06 -14.73 17.16
N GLY A 130 -19.81 -15.66 16.59
CA GLY A 130 -20.54 -15.39 15.35
C GLY A 130 -21.61 -14.31 15.53
N ILE A 131 -22.10 -13.73 14.44
CA ILE A 131 -23.24 -12.81 14.44
C ILE A 131 -24.28 -13.25 13.41
N ASP A 132 -25.54 -13.39 13.85
CA ASP A 132 -26.68 -13.65 12.98
C ASP A 132 -27.54 -12.39 12.79
N GLY A 133 -27.98 -12.14 11.56
CA GLY A 133 -28.84 -11.00 11.22
C GLY A 133 -28.10 -9.70 10.84
N GLY A 134 -26.82 -9.81 10.46
CA GLY A 134 -25.99 -8.68 10.04
C GLY A 134 -25.16 -8.06 11.18
N PRO A 135 -24.43 -6.94 10.95
CA PRO A 135 -23.43 -6.43 11.90
C PRO A 135 -23.97 -5.98 13.27
N GLY A 136 -25.26 -5.60 13.33
CA GLY A 136 -25.97 -5.28 14.58
C GLY A 136 -26.74 -6.47 15.18
N GLY A 137 -26.55 -7.66 14.63
CA GLY A 137 -27.25 -8.88 14.98
C GLY A 137 -26.86 -9.46 16.34
N GLY A 138 -27.56 -10.52 16.73
CA GLY A 138 -27.33 -11.23 18.00
C GLY A 138 -26.11 -12.16 17.93
N PRO A 139 -25.46 -12.45 19.08
CA PRO A 139 -24.35 -13.38 19.12
C PRO A 139 -24.82 -14.81 18.84
N THR A 140 -24.10 -15.51 17.97
CA THR A 140 -24.29 -16.93 17.66
C THR A 140 -22.97 -17.70 17.83
N THR A 141 -22.99 -19.00 17.60
CA THR A 141 -21.79 -19.84 17.55
C THR A 141 -21.00 -19.59 16.27
N LEU A 142 -19.68 -19.73 16.34
CA LEU A 142 -18.83 -19.70 15.17
C LEU A 142 -19.00 -20.99 14.39
N ASP A 143 -19.13 -20.88 13.06
CA ASP A 143 -19.30 -22.03 12.17
C ASP A 143 -18.03 -22.88 12.10
N THR A 144 -16.87 -22.25 12.34
CA THR A 144 -15.55 -22.91 12.39
C THR A 144 -14.87 -22.60 13.73
N PRO A 145 -14.23 -23.59 14.38
CA PRO A 145 -13.39 -23.35 15.55
C PRO A 145 -12.26 -22.37 15.25
N LEU A 146 -12.06 -21.40 16.13
CA LEU A 146 -11.00 -20.40 16.02
C LEU A 146 -10.02 -20.49 17.19
N ALA A 147 -8.74 -20.31 16.89
CA ALA A 147 -7.73 -19.94 17.85
C ALA A 147 -7.31 -18.48 17.63
N GLY A 148 -6.66 -17.88 18.63
CA GLY A 148 -6.21 -16.51 18.48
C GLY A 148 -5.06 -16.12 19.39
N ALA A 149 -4.38 -15.06 18.98
CA ALA A 149 -3.28 -14.45 19.68
C ALA A 149 -3.39 -12.92 19.60
N VAL A 150 -2.96 -12.26 20.67
CA VAL A 150 -2.90 -10.80 20.77
C VAL A 150 -1.43 -10.37 20.70
N TYR A 151 -1.18 -9.31 19.94
CA TYR A 151 0.12 -8.67 19.77
C TYR A 151 -0.01 -7.22 20.18
N SER A 152 0.87 -6.75 21.06
CA SER A 152 1.02 -5.33 21.35
C SER A 152 2.37 -4.89 20.80
N PHE A 153 2.39 -3.82 19.99
CA PHE A 153 3.58 -3.33 19.32
C PHE A 153 4.23 -2.19 20.11
N GLY A 154 4.49 -2.43 21.39
CA GLY A 154 5.06 -1.45 22.30
C GLY A 154 4.22 -0.17 22.40
N ASN A 155 4.89 0.98 22.41
CA ASN A 155 4.25 2.29 22.49
C ASN A 155 3.94 2.92 21.11
N THR A 156 3.77 2.11 20.07
CA THR A 156 3.47 2.60 18.71
C THR A 156 2.00 2.98 18.49
N GLY A 157 1.13 2.57 19.40
CA GLY A 157 -0.32 2.72 19.25
C GLY A 157 -0.97 1.52 18.54
N TYR A 158 -0.21 0.51 18.11
CA TYR A 158 -0.76 -0.63 17.38
C TYR A 158 -1.04 -1.85 18.29
N LEU A 159 -2.20 -2.46 18.07
CA LEU A 159 -2.61 -3.72 18.68
C LEU A 159 -3.08 -4.67 17.58
N GLY A 160 -2.48 -5.85 17.48
CA GLY A 160 -2.83 -6.88 16.50
C GLY A 160 -3.58 -8.04 17.13
N ILE A 161 -4.58 -8.57 16.43
CA ILE A 161 -5.23 -9.84 16.77
C ILE A 161 -5.05 -10.78 15.59
N ILE A 162 -4.38 -11.90 15.84
CA ILE A 162 -4.31 -13.02 14.89
C ILE A 162 -5.45 -13.98 15.20
N LEU A 163 -6.16 -14.39 14.16
CA LEU A 163 -7.16 -15.45 14.17
C LEU A 163 -6.63 -16.61 13.32
N GLU A 164 -6.79 -17.84 13.81
CA GLU A 164 -6.48 -19.06 13.06
C GLU A 164 -7.70 -19.98 13.03
N ALA A 165 -8.06 -20.44 11.85
CA ALA A 165 -9.17 -21.35 11.56
C ALA A 165 -8.61 -22.56 10.82
N PRO A 166 -8.31 -23.69 11.48
CA PRO A 166 -7.62 -24.83 10.86
C PRO A 166 -8.26 -25.37 9.56
N ASP A 167 -9.58 -25.22 9.43
CA ASP A 167 -10.36 -25.64 8.25
C ASP A 167 -10.72 -24.48 7.30
N GLY A 168 -10.11 -23.31 7.48
CA GLY A 168 -10.42 -22.07 6.78
C GLY A 168 -11.57 -21.27 7.42
N PHE A 169 -11.63 -19.96 7.15
CA PHE A 169 -12.73 -19.13 7.65
C PHE A 169 -14.05 -19.42 6.93
N ALA A 170 -15.10 -19.70 7.69
CA ALA A 170 -16.46 -19.70 7.17
C ALA A 170 -16.89 -18.28 6.72
N PRO A 171 -17.78 -18.17 5.71
CA PRO A 171 -18.36 -16.90 5.27
C PRO A 171 -19.37 -16.38 6.29
N GLN A 172 -18.87 -15.90 7.43
CA GLN A 172 -19.63 -15.52 8.62
C GLN A 172 -19.10 -14.18 9.19
N LEU A 173 -19.99 -13.41 9.80
CA LEU A 173 -19.61 -12.27 10.63
C LEU A 173 -19.08 -12.71 11.98
N ILE A 174 -17.89 -12.25 12.33
CA ILE A 174 -17.24 -12.50 13.61
C ILE A 174 -17.22 -11.19 14.41
N ASN A 175 -17.82 -11.21 15.60
CA ASN A 175 -17.67 -10.15 16.57
C ASN A 175 -16.47 -10.44 17.48
N LEU A 176 -15.44 -9.62 17.36
CA LEU A 176 -14.31 -9.60 18.28
C LEU A 176 -14.57 -8.55 19.36
N THR A 177 -14.87 -9.01 20.58
CA THR A 177 -14.90 -8.13 21.75
C THR A 177 -13.52 -8.12 22.39
N VAL A 178 -12.82 -7.01 22.28
CA VAL A 178 -11.50 -6.84 22.88
C VAL A 178 -11.67 -6.14 24.22
N ARG A 179 -11.15 -6.73 25.29
CA ARG A 179 -11.23 -6.23 26.65
C ARG A 179 -9.84 -5.91 27.16
N ALA A 180 -9.67 -4.73 27.73
CA ALA A 180 -8.54 -4.43 28.58
C ALA A 180 -8.79 -4.97 29.99
N ARG A 181 -7.86 -5.74 30.54
CA ARG A 181 -7.93 -6.31 31.90
C ARG A 181 -7.79 -5.25 32.99
N LYS A 182 -7.20 -4.12 32.63
CA LYS A 182 -7.12 -2.89 33.43
C LYS A 182 -7.71 -1.76 32.61
N GLU A 183 -8.31 -0.79 33.28
CA GLU A 183 -8.81 0.42 32.62
C GLU A 183 -7.64 1.14 31.95
N LEU A 184 -7.78 1.46 30.66
CA LEU A 184 -6.70 2.06 29.88
C LEU A 184 -6.40 3.50 30.31
N MET A 185 -7.42 4.20 30.78
CA MET A 185 -7.39 5.58 31.28
C MET A 185 -8.39 5.72 32.44
N THR A 186 -8.48 6.92 33.02
CA THR A 186 -9.53 7.22 34.00
C THR A 186 -10.92 7.04 33.38
N PRO A 187 -11.85 6.28 34.01
CA PRO A 187 -13.21 6.11 33.52
C PRO A 187 -13.94 7.43 33.35
N ARG A 188 -14.67 7.56 32.25
CA ARG A 188 -15.60 8.69 32.05
C ARG A 188 -16.93 8.37 32.75
N ASN A 189 -17.50 9.35 33.44
CA ASN A 189 -18.90 9.28 33.89
C ASN A 189 -19.81 9.44 32.67
N ARG A 190 -20.03 8.36 31.90
CA ARG A 190 -20.98 8.33 30.79
C ARG A 190 -22.33 7.75 31.26
N PRO A 191 -23.47 8.34 30.85
CA PRO A 191 -24.77 7.72 31.08
C PRO A 191 -24.84 6.38 30.32
N VAL A 192 -25.29 5.33 31.01
CA VAL A 192 -25.48 4.00 30.41
C VAL A 192 -26.51 4.10 29.29
N ALA A 193 -26.10 3.82 28.05
CA ALA A 193 -27.03 3.78 26.92
C ALA A 193 -27.98 2.58 27.07
N THR A 194 -29.28 2.80 26.86
CA THR A 194 -30.32 1.77 26.94
C THR A 194 -30.04 0.66 25.92
N GLY A 195 -29.87 -0.58 26.38
CA GLY A 195 -29.56 -1.74 25.52
C GLY A 195 -28.07 -2.13 25.48
N MET A 196 -27.20 -1.43 26.21
CA MET A 196 -25.80 -1.84 26.38
C MET A 196 -25.70 -3.06 27.28
N ASP A 197 -24.99 -4.11 26.83
CA ASP A 197 -24.73 -5.29 27.65
C ASP A 197 -23.94 -4.92 28.91
N ARG A 198 -24.29 -5.54 30.04
CA ARG A 198 -23.72 -5.26 31.36
C ARG A 198 -22.20 -5.39 31.39
N SER A 199 -21.66 -6.28 30.56
CA SER A 199 -20.20 -6.47 30.43
C SER A 199 -19.46 -5.20 29.99
N PHE A 200 -20.05 -4.37 29.12
CA PHE A 200 -19.48 -3.11 28.64
C PHE A 200 -19.53 -1.99 29.68
N ILE A 201 -20.40 -2.12 30.68
CA ILE A 201 -20.49 -1.20 31.83
C ILE A 201 -19.38 -1.54 32.84
N GLU A 202 -19.14 -2.83 33.07
CA GLU A 202 -18.21 -3.32 34.10
C GLU A 202 -16.75 -3.33 33.61
N ASN A 203 -16.52 -3.56 32.32
CA ASN A 203 -15.17 -3.72 31.75
C ASN A 203 -14.91 -2.65 30.68
N ASP A 204 -13.65 -2.25 30.56
CA ASP A 204 -13.20 -1.37 29.47
C ASP A 204 -12.94 -2.22 28.22
N GLN A 205 -13.87 -2.17 27.27
CA GLN A 205 -13.86 -3.05 26.10
C GLN A 205 -14.47 -2.38 24.88
N TRP A 206 -14.17 -2.91 23.69
CA TRP A 206 -14.70 -2.44 22.41
C TRP A 206 -14.97 -3.62 21.47
N ARG A 207 -15.66 -3.34 20.36
CA ARG A 207 -16.06 -4.36 19.39
C ARG A 207 -15.46 -4.05 18.03
N VAL A 208 -15.00 -5.10 17.36
CA VAL A 208 -14.62 -5.10 15.95
C VAL A 208 -15.35 -6.22 15.25
N VAL A 209 -16.06 -5.90 14.17
CA VAL A 209 -16.83 -6.86 13.38
C VAL A 209 -16.12 -7.10 12.06
N VAL A 210 -15.76 -8.35 11.82
CA VAL A 210 -14.95 -8.77 10.67
C VAL A 210 -15.56 -9.97 9.96
N ASN A 211 -15.23 -10.12 8.68
CA ASN A 211 -15.44 -11.33 7.90
C ASN A 211 -14.14 -11.66 7.14
N PRO A 212 -13.24 -12.47 7.72
CA PRO A 212 -11.98 -12.83 7.05
C PRO A 212 -12.17 -13.64 5.76
N ALA A 213 -13.30 -14.32 5.59
CA ALA A 213 -13.61 -15.05 4.35
C ALA A 213 -14.03 -14.13 3.19
N ALA A 214 -14.28 -12.84 3.45
CA ALA A 214 -14.72 -11.90 2.44
C ALA A 214 -13.59 -11.55 1.44
N ARG A 215 -13.98 -11.31 0.19
CA ARG A 215 -13.07 -10.93 -0.91
C ARG A 215 -12.35 -9.61 -0.66
N GLY A 216 -12.97 -8.68 0.05
CA GLY A 216 -12.36 -7.41 0.43
C GLY A 216 -11.29 -7.49 1.53
N ALA A 217 -10.96 -8.69 2.02
CA ALA A 217 -9.80 -8.88 2.89
C ALA A 217 -8.50 -8.79 2.08
N GLU A 218 -7.50 -8.08 2.61
CA GLU A 218 -6.23 -7.85 1.92
C GLU A 218 -5.27 -9.01 2.16
N HIS A 219 -4.57 -9.46 1.12
CA HIS A 219 -3.53 -10.47 1.29
C HIS A 219 -2.30 -9.86 1.97
N LEU A 220 -1.81 -10.51 3.03
CA LEU A 220 -0.57 -10.13 3.71
C LEU A 220 0.41 -11.32 3.68
N PRO A 221 1.52 -11.23 2.91
CA PRO A 221 2.50 -12.32 2.78
C PRO A 221 3.08 -12.81 4.12
N ALA A 222 3.20 -11.92 5.11
CA ALA A 222 3.65 -12.29 6.46
C ALA A 222 2.77 -13.36 7.13
N LEU A 223 1.52 -13.54 6.69
CA LEU A 223 0.61 -14.55 7.23
C LEU A 223 0.71 -15.91 6.53
N ASP A 224 1.39 -16.01 5.38
CA ASP A 224 1.49 -17.23 4.55
C ASP A 224 2.39 -18.31 5.16
N SER A 225 3.15 -17.99 6.20
CA SER A 225 4.08 -18.92 6.87
C SER A 225 3.34 -20.00 7.69
N ASP A 226 3.88 -21.21 7.80
CA ASP A 226 3.30 -22.26 8.66
C ASP A 226 3.30 -21.89 10.15
N ARG A 227 4.30 -21.11 10.60
CA ARG A 227 4.35 -20.59 11.98
C ARG A 227 3.51 -19.33 12.13
N LEU A 228 3.04 -19.08 13.36
CA LEU A 228 2.51 -17.77 13.73
C LEU A 228 3.57 -16.68 13.40
N PRO A 229 3.14 -15.57 12.79
CA PRO A 229 4.06 -14.48 12.44
C PRO A 229 4.66 -13.86 13.70
N GLU A 230 5.91 -13.42 13.61
CA GLU A 230 6.53 -12.62 14.67
C GLU A 230 6.05 -11.16 14.59
N PRO A 231 6.17 -10.37 15.68
CA PRO A 231 5.80 -8.96 15.64
C PRO A 231 6.49 -8.17 14.51
N GLU A 232 7.75 -8.47 14.21
CA GLU A 232 8.49 -7.88 13.09
C GLU A 232 7.76 -8.12 11.76
N ASP A 233 7.42 -9.37 11.46
CA ASP A 233 6.75 -9.79 10.22
C ASP A 233 5.46 -8.99 10.00
N ILE A 234 4.66 -8.83 11.07
CA ILE A 234 3.40 -8.08 11.03
C ILE A 234 3.66 -6.58 10.83
N PHE A 235 4.51 -5.99 11.67
CA PHE A 235 4.71 -4.54 11.68
C PHE A 235 5.39 -4.06 10.39
N ALA A 236 6.40 -4.79 9.93
CA ALA A 236 7.06 -4.52 8.66
C ALA A 236 6.08 -4.59 7.49
N GLY A 237 5.28 -5.67 7.41
CA GLY A 237 4.36 -5.91 6.30
C GLY A 237 3.13 -5.00 6.27
N THR A 238 2.75 -4.38 7.39
CA THR A 238 1.52 -3.57 7.48
C THR A 238 1.78 -2.08 7.70
N VAL A 239 2.84 -1.71 8.41
CA VAL A 239 3.12 -0.32 8.81
C VAL A 239 4.34 0.24 8.07
N THR A 240 5.47 -0.47 8.12
CA THR A 240 6.74 0.02 7.54
C THR A 240 6.71 0.00 6.02
N TRP A 241 6.14 -1.05 5.43
CA TRP A 241 6.13 -1.33 3.99
C TRP A 241 5.86 -0.11 3.10
N ARG A 242 4.74 0.59 3.33
CA ARG A 242 4.31 1.70 2.47
C ARG A 242 5.26 2.90 2.58
N THR A 243 5.77 3.15 3.77
CA THR A 243 6.71 4.23 4.04
C THR A 243 8.06 3.94 3.38
N GLU A 244 8.55 2.71 3.50
CA GLU A 244 9.77 2.26 2.82
C GLU A 244 9.61 2.33 1.30
N GLN A 245 8.51 1.81 0.75
CA GLN A 245 8.25 1.84 -0.70
C GLN A 245 8.26 3.28 -1.24
N ALA A 246 7.63 4.22 -0.52
CA ALA A 246 7.65 5.64 -0.90
C ALA A 246 9.06 6.21 -0.88
N LYS A 247 9.89 5.85 0.11
CA LYS A 247 11.28 6.31 0.21
C LYS A 247 12.17 5.70 -0.86
N ARG A 248 11.99 4.42 -1.20
CA ARG A 248 12.66 3.76 -2.32
C ARG A 248 12.38 4.43 -3.65
N LYS A 249 11.14 4.86 -3.90
CA LYS A 249 10.80 5.64 -5.10
C LYS A 249 11.58 6.96 -5.17
N VAL A 250 11.78 7.64 -4.03
CA VAL A 250 12.60 8.86 -3.97
C VAL A 250 14.06 8.54 -4.31
N LEU A 251 14.63 7.48 -3.72
CA LEU A 251 15.99 7.03 -4.00
C LEU A 251 16.17 6.63 -5.48
N ASP A 252 15.21 5.91 -6.05
CA ASP A 252 15.21 5.48 -7.45
C ASP A 252 15.23 6.68 -8.42
N SER A 253 14.35 7.66 -8.17
CA SER A 253 14.30 8.91 -8.93
C SER A 253 15.59 9.72 -8.78
N ARG A 254 16.14 9.79 -7.57
CA ARG A 254 17.39 10.52 -7.29
C ARG A 254 18.55 9.96 -8.11
N LEU A 255 18.66 8.64 -8.24
CA LEU A 255 19.67 7.99 -9.07
C LEU A 255 19.47 8.28 -10.56
N ALA A 256 18.23 8.31 -11.05
CA ALA A 256 17.95 8.70 -12.43
C ALA A 256 18.33 10.16 -12.72
N ASP A 257 18.04 11.07 -11.78
CA ASP A 257 18.42 12.48 -11.89
C ASP A 257 19.95 12.64 -11.85
N MET A 258 20.63 11.94 -10.94
CA MET A 258 22.09 11.93 -10.87
C MET A 258 22.72 11.42 -12.16
N LYS A 259 22.18 10.33 -12.76
CA LYS A 259 22.67 9.79 -14.04
C LYS A 259 22.51 10.80 -15.17
N THR A 260 21.40 11.54 -15.17
CA THR A 260 21.15 12.63 -16.11
C THR A 260 22.21 13.73 -15.97
N GLN A 261 22.55 14.14 -14.75
CA GLN A 261 23.58 15.17 -14.53
C GLN A 261 24.98 14.68 -14.91
N LEU A 262 25.36 13.45 -14.56
CA LEU A 262 26.64 12.87 -14.98
C LEU A 262 26.75 12.78 -16.51
N THR A 263 25.67 12.43 -17.20
CA THR A 263 25.61 12.43 -18.66
C THR A 263 25.79 13.84 -19.23
N ARG A 264 25.15 14.86 -18.64
CA ARG A 264 25.34 16.26 -19.03
C ARG A 264 26.79 16.73 -18.81
N ILE A 265 27.37 16.40 -17.65
CA ILE A 265 28.77 16.71 -17.32
C ILE A 265 29.72 16.08 -18.36
N SER A 266 29.50 14.82 -18.74
CA SER A 266 30.27 14.13 -19.78
C SER A 266 30.13 14.80 -21.15
N ASN A 267 28.91 15.20 -21.52
CA ASN A 267 28.65 15.94 -22.76
C ASN A 267 29.36 17.30 -22.77
N TYR A 268 29.30 18.07 -21.67
CA TYR A 268 30.02 19.33 -21.58
C TYR A 268 31.53 19.14 -21.62
N THR A 269 32.05 18.10 -20.96
CA THR A 269 33.48 17.73 -21.03
C THR A 269 33.92 17.42 -22.47
N SER A 270 33.08 16.71 -23.23
CA SER A 270 33.32 16.44 -24.64
C SER A 270 33.27 17.73 -25.48
N GLN A 271 32.33 18.63 -25.21
CA GLN A 271 32.23 19.93 -25.90
C GLN A 271 33.41 20.85 -25.58
N MET A 272 33.92 20.83 -24.33
CA MET A 272 35.14 21.55 -23.94
C MET A 272 36.35 21.09 -24.75
N ALA A 273 36.48 19.79 -24.99
CA ALA A 273 37.55 19.24 -25.81
C ALA A 273 37.43 19.61 -27.29
N GLN A 274 36.22 19.84 -27.81
CA GLN A 274 35.96 20.17 -29.22
C GLN A 274 35.93 21.68 -29.50
N THR A 275 35.63 22.49 -28.50
CA THR A 275 35.46 23.95 -28.65
C THR A 275 36.78 24.66 -28.46
N SER A 276 37.30 25.24 -29.55
CA SER A 276 38.47 26.12 -29.50
C SER A 276 38.11 27.53 -29.93
N VAL A 277 38.57 28.52 -29.17
CA VAL A 277 38.40 29.94 -29.49
C VAL A 277 39.74 30.66 -29.39
N ARG A 278 39.82 31.85 -29.99
CA ARG A 278 40.98 32.72 -29.83
C ARG A 278 40.87 33.51 -28.53
N VAL A 279 41.88 33.42 -27.66
CA VAL A 279 41.97 34.19 -26.41
C VAL A 279 43.30 34.94 -26.42
N GLY A 280 43.23 36.28 -26.35
CA GLY A 280 44.43 37.11 -26.47
C GLY A 280 45.22 36.84 -27.77
N ASN A 281 46.49 36.44 -27.61
CA ASN A 281 47.39 36.11 -28.73
C ASN A 281 47.29 34.64 -29.17
N ASP A 282 46.72 33.76 -28.35
CA ASP A 282 46.63 32.34 -28.65
C ASP A 282 45.49 32.05 -29.62
N PRO A 283 45.77 31.47 -30.80
CA PRO A 283 44.77 31.31 -31.86
C PRO A 283 43.77 30.17 -31.58
N SER A 284 44.10 29.25 -30.67
CA SER A 284 43.29 28.07 -30.35
C SER A 284 43.44 27.69 -28.88
N VAL A 285 42.54 28.20 -28.05
CA VAL A 285 42.44 27.91 -26.61
C VAL A 285 41.14 27.15 -26.34
N ARG A 286 41.23 26.13 -25.50
CA ARG A 286 40.10 25.29 -25.06
C ARG A 286 39.94 25.36 -23.56
N LEU A 287 38.73 25.12 -23.09
CA LEU A 287 38.47 24.90 -21.67
C LEU A 287 38.88 23.46 -21.33
N LEU A 288 39.52 23.26 -20.18
CA LEU A 288 39.83 21.94 -19.64
C LEU A 288 38.89 21.65 -18.45
N PRO A 289 38.53 20.38 -18.21
CA PRO A 289 37.73 20.01 -17.06
C PRO A 289 38.39 20.46 -15.75
N PRO A 290 37.60 20.91 -14.76
CA PRO A 290 38.14 21.27 -13.46
C PRO A 290 38.60 20.03 -12.70
N ALA A 291 39.52 20.20 -11.75
CA ALA A 291 39.78 19.18 -10.74
C ALA A 291 38.60 19.10 -9.77
N LEU A 292 38.07 17.90 -9.55
CA LEU A 292 36.90 17.68 -8.71
C LEU A 292 37.31 17.35 -7.26
N PRO A 293 36.50 17.72 -6.26
CA PRO A 293 36.67 17.22 -4.91
C PRO A 293 36.49 15.70 -4.86
N SER A 294 37.21 15.02 -3.96
CA SER A 294 37.11 13.56 -3.77
C SER A 294 35.68 13.07 -3.48
N ALA A 295 34.82 13.95 -2.99
CA ALA A 295 33.41 13.66 -2.72
C ALA A 295 32.58 13.37 -3.98
N ILE A 296 33.03 13.77 -5.17
CA ILE A 296 32.31 13.52 -6.44
C ILE A 296 33.23 13.05 -7.58
N ASP A 297 34.54 12.99 -7.33
CA ASP A 297 35.51 12.59 -8.33
C ASP A 297 35.40 11.09 -8.64
N GLY A 298 35.37 10.74 -9.92
CA GLY A 298 35.23 9.34 -10.38
C GLY A 298 33.85 8.71 -10.24
N ASP A 299 32.84 9.47 -9.79
CA ASP A 299 31.49 8.94 -9.63
C ASP A 299 30.89 8.45 -10.96
N SER A 300 30.15 7.35 -10.90
CA SER A 300 29.38 6.84 -12.03
C SER A 300 28.08 6.19 -11.59
N ILE A 301 27.10 6.15 -12.52
CA ILE A 301 25.86 5.41 -12.33
C ILE A 301 25.73 4.37 -13.43
N THR A 302 25.59 3.11 -13.00
CA THR A 302 25.44 1.94 -13.87
C THR A 302 24.06 1.32 -13.67
N GLY A 303 23.68 0.37 -14.52
CA GLY A 303 22.35 -0.25 -14.53
C GLY A 303 21.43 0.31 -15.61
N MET A 304 20.21 -0.22 -15.65
CA MET A 304 19.21 -0.04 -16.69
C MET A 304 18.15 0.96 -16.27
N ASP A 305 17.65 1.76 -17.22
CA ASP A 305 16.43 2.52 -16.99
C ASP A 305 15.21 1.59 -16.91
N SER A 306 14.06 2.13 -16.51
CA SER A 306 12.85 1.35 -16.31
C SER A 306 12.25 0.76 -17.60
N VAL A 307 12.52 1.37 -18.77
CA VAL A 307 12.06 0.87 -20.07
C VAL A 307 12.94 -0.29 -20.54
N GLU A 308 14.26 -0.13 -20.41
CA GLU A 308 15.25 -1.18 -20.68
C GLU A 308 15.02 -2.39 -19.76
N LEU A 309 14.89 -2.17 -18.45
CA LEU A 309 14.60 -3.22 -17.48
C LEU A 309 13.33 -4.01 -17.85
N ARG A 310 12.26 -3.31 -18.24
CA ARG A 310 11.01 -3.96 -18.63
C ARG A 310 11.19 -4.83 -19.87
N THR A 311 11.98 -4.37 -20.83
CA THR A 311 12.30 -5.14 -22.04
C THR A 311 13.06 -6.40 -21.68
N GLU A 312 14.08 -6.28 -20.82
CA GLU A 312 14.87 -7.40 -20.33
C GLU A 312 14.04 -8.43 -19.54
N LEU A 313 13.10 -7.97 -18.70
CA LEU A 313 12.18 -8.85 -17.97
C LEU A 313 11.19 -9.62 -18.87
N MET A 314 10.97 -9.16 -20.11
CA MET A 314 10.16 -9.92 -21.08
C MET A 314 10.98 -11.03 -21.75
N GLU A 315 12.29 -10.89 -21.82
CA GLU A 315 13.18 -11.80 -22.54
C GLU A 315 13.90 -12.78 -21.62
N LYS A 316 14.16 -12.39 -20.37
CA LYS A 316 14.98 -13.14 -19.42
C LYS A 316 14.27 -13.29 -18.06
N PRO A 317 14.51 -14.39 -17.34
CA PRO A 317 14.04 -14.51 -15.96
C PRO A 317 14.72 -13.46 -15.07
N SER A 318 14.01 -12.99 -14.04
CA SER A 318 14.51 -11.97 -13.10
C SER A 318 15.85 -12.33 -12.45
N SER A 319 16.11 -13.63 -12.24
CA SER A 319 17.37 -14.14 -11.68
C SER A 319 18.59 -13.97 -12.59
N ALA A 320 18.39 -13.66 -13.88
CA ALA A 320 19.46 -13.43 -14.85
C ALA A 320 19.76 -11.94 -15.10
N ILE A 321 19.01 -11.03 -14.46
CA ILE A 321 19.12 -9.59 -14.68
C ILE A 321 19.86 -8.96 -13.49
N GLU A 322 21.00 -8.32 -13.77
CA GLU A 322 21.79 -7.60 -12.77
C GLU A 322 20.97 -6.48 -12.12
N GLY A 323 21.08 -6.32 -10.80
CA GLY A 323 20.28 -5.35 -10.02
C GLY A 323 18.83 -5.80 -9.74
N VAL A 324 18.40 -6.94 -10.29
CA VAL A 324 17.13 -7.62 -9.92
C VAL A 324 17.40 -8.98 -9.30
N ALA A 325 18.40 -9.69 -9.81
CA ALA A 325 18.87 -10.93 -9.24
C ALA A 325 19.34 -10.72 -7.79
N ASN A 326 19.13 -11.75 -6.95
CA ASN A 326 19.57 -11.82 -5.56
C ASN A 326 18.85 -10.89 -4.55
N LYS A 327 17.80 -10.18 -4.97
CA LYS A 327 16.92 -9.48 -4.02
C LYS A 327 16.30 -10.45 -3.03
N THR A 328 16.17 -10.02 -1.78
CA THR A 328 15.30 -10.70 -0.83
C THR A 328 13.86 -10.68 -1.34
N GLU A 329 13.04 -11.63 -0.90
CA GLU A 329 11.63 -11.68 -1.27
C GLU A 329 10.89 -10.38 -0.92
N ARG A 330 11.18 -9.81 0.27
CA ARG A 330 10.63 -8.53 0.73
C ARG A 330 11.06 -7.38 -0.18
N ALA A 331 12.34 -7.28 -0.53
CA ALA A 331 12.83 -6.23 -1.43
C ALA A 331 12.23 -6.34 -2.84
N ALA A 332 12.08 -7.55 -3.37
CA ALA A 332 11.46 -7.78 -4.67
C ALA A 332 9.99 -7.31 -4.69
N LEU A 333 9.24 -7.61 -3.64
CA LEU A 333 7.85 -7.18 -3.51
C LEU A 333 7.73 -5.63 -3.42
N LEU A 334 8.70 -4.92 -2.83
CA LEU A 334 8.65 -3.45 -2.68
C LEU A 334 8.67 -2.76 -4.05
N ASP A 335 9.38 -3.38 -5.00
CA ASP A 335 9.61 -2.84 -6.33
C ASP A 335 8.47 -3.14 -7.33
N THR A 336 7.60 -4.12 -7.04
CA THR A 336 6.52 -4.54 -7.95
C THR A 336 5.13 -3.98 -7.60
N THR A 337 4.99 -3.30 -6.45
CA THR A 337 3.67 -3.04 -5.85
C THR A 337 3.25 -1.57 -5.86
N PHE A 338 3.64 -0.81 -6.89
CA PHE A 338 3.31 0.62 -6.99
C PHE A 338 1.89 0.87 -7.53
N PRO A 339 0.98 1.48 -6.75
CA PRO A 339 -0.40 1.69 -7.18
C PRO A 339 -0.55 2.66 -8.37
N ASP A 340 0.42 3.54 -8.56
CA ASP A 340 0.44 4.54 -9.63
C ASP A 340 1.11 4.04 -10.92
N GLY A 341 1.48 2.75 -10.96
CA GLY A 341 2.17 2.15 -12.10
C GLY A 341 3.63 2.62 -12.25
N TYR A 342 4.24 3.15 -11.20
CA TYR A 342 5.65 3.51 -11.20
C TYR A 342 6.53 2.31 -11.56
N LEU A 343 7.47 2.52 -12.47
CA LEU A 343 8.42 1.52 -12.92
C LEU A 343 9.81 1.87 -12.40
N VAL A 344 10.38 0.96 -11.61
CA VAL A 344 11.72 1.12 -11.00
C VAL A 344 12.84 0.96 -12.04
N ASN A 345 13.99 1.54 -11.75
CA ASN A 345 15.23 1.31 -12.49
C ASN A 345 16.19 0.37 -11.69
N THR A 346 17.30 -0.05 -12.30
CA THR A 346 18.34 -0.84 -11.61
C THR A 346 19.61 -0.02 -11.33
N TYR A 347 19.47 1.30 -11.21
CA TYR A 347 20.64 2.17 -11.10
C TYR A 347 21.39 2.02 -9.80
N THR A 348 22.71 1.93 -9.89
CA THR A 348 23.60 1.90 -8.72
C THR A 348 24.65 3.00 -8.85
N LEU A 349 24.80 3.77 -7.78
CA LEU A 349 25.88 4.75 -7.63
C LEU A 349 27.17 4.01 -7.29
N HIS A 350 28.21 4.25 -8.08
CA HIS A 350 29.57 3.85 -7.77
C HIS A 350 30.37 5.11 -7.44
N SER A 351 30.80 5.20 -6.19
CA SER A 351 31.56 6.32 -5.63
C SER A 351 32.81 5.79 -4.94
N SER A 352 33.85 6.61 -4.81
CA SER A 352 35.03 6.26 -3.98
C SER A 352 34.69 6.14 -2.49
N GLY A 353 33.57 6.70 -2.07
CA GLY A 353 33.02 6.61 -0.72
C GLY A 353 31.82 7.55 -0.50
N PRO A 354 31.18 7.49 0.68
CA PRO A 354 30.13 8.44 1.03
C PRO A 354 30.68 9.85 1.22
N MET A 355 29.85 10.87 1.00
CA MET A 355 30.13 12.22 1.45
C MET A 355 30.23 12.27 2.99
N SER A 356 30.96 13.26 3.52
CA SER A 356 31.01 13.55 4.95
C SER A 356 29.59 13.63 5.55
N GLY A 357 29.35 12.94 6.66
CA GLY A 357 28.04 12.82 7.30
C GLY A 357 27.00 12.02 6.51
N GLY A 358 27.40 11.31 5.47
CA GLY A 358 26.56 10.44 4.67
C GLY A 358 26.91 8.96 4.79
N THR A 359 26.09 8.13 4.18
CA THR A 359 26.30 6.68 4.09
C THR A 359 26.14 6.20 2.64
N ASP A 360 26.56 4.97 2.38
CA ASP A 360 26.42 4.33 1.08
C ASP A 360 26.20 2.82 1.26
N PHE A 361 25.05 2.34 0.82
CA PHE A 361 24.69 0.92 0.83
C PHE A 361 23.69 0.58 -0.28
N ASP A 362 23.68 -0.68 -0.70
CA ASP A 362 22.74 -1.16 -1.71
C ASP A 362 21.37 -1.44 -1.10
N TRP A 363 20.53 -0.41 -1.07
CA TRP A 363 19.16 -0.49 -0.58
C TRP A 363 18.22 -1.32 -1.46
N ARG A 364 18.61 -1.68 -2.70
CA ARG A 364 17.72 -2.43 -3.61
C ARG A 364 17.66 -3.90 -3.31
N GLN A 365 18.69 -4.47 -2.70
CA GLN A 365 18.80 -5.93 -2.50
C GLN A 365 18.04 -6.45 -1.28
N ARG A 366 17.82 -5.58 -0.30
CA ARG A 366 17.28 -5.91 1.03
C ARG A 366 16.20 -4.90 1.38
N SER A 367 15.31 -5.20 2.31
CA SER A 367 14.33 -4.27 2.89
C SER A 367 14.73 -3.78 4.28
N VAL A 368 13.99 -2.82 4.84
CA VAL A 368 14.17 -2.39 6.24
C VAL A 368 14.15 -3.59 7.19
N ALA A 369 13.21 -4.52 6.96
CA ALA A 369 13.06 -5.71 7.78
C ALA A 369 14.09 -6.82 7.47
N ASP A 370 14.82 -6.72 6.35
CA ASP A 370 15.98 -7.59 6.13
C ASP A 370 17.26 -7.02 6.77
N GLY A 371 17.24 -5.78 7.23
CA GLY A 371 18.38 -5.05 7.77
C GLY A 371 19.34 -4.52 6.71
N TYR A 372 19.58 -3.21 6.72
CA TYR A 372 20.63 -2.55 5.94
C TYR A 372 21.90 -2.35 6.77
N PHE A 373 21.76 -2.09 8.07
CA PHE A 373 22.87 -1.67 8.92
C PHE A 373 24.01 -2.68 8.95
N GLU A 374 23.68 -3.97 9.04
CA GLU A 374 24.67 -5.05 9.04
C GLU A 374 25.53 -5.08 7.77
N THR A 375 25.02 -4.59 6.65
CA THR A 375 25.73 -4.59 5.36
C THR A 375 26.80 -3.51 5.27
N LEU A 376 26.72 -2.48 6.11
CA LEU A 376 27.65 -1.35 6.08
C LEU A 376 29.03 -1.69 6.65
N GLY A 377 29.13 -2.71 7.52
CA GLY A 377 30.40 -3.13 8.11
C GLY A 377 31.12 -2.02 8.88
N THR A 378 30.37 -1.09 9.48
CA THR A 378 30.92 0.12 10.15
C THR A 378 31.76 -0.19 11.38
N GLY A 379 31.49 -1.34 12.02
CA GLY A 379 32.06 -1.70 13.33
C GLY A 379 31.37 -1.02 14.52
N GLU A 380 30.35 -0.19 14.26
CA GLU A 380 29.54 0.44 15.32
C GLU A 380 28.57 -0.57 15.94
N PRO A 381 28.29 -0.48 17.25
CA PRO A 381 27.48 -1.48 17.94
C PRO A 381 25.97 -1.32 17.69
N SER A 382 25.52 -0.15 17.23
CA SER A 382 24.11 0.10 16.91
C SER A 382 23.94 1.14 15.81
N ILE A 383 22.74 1.14 15.19
CA ILE A 383 22.34 2.18 14.23
C ILE A 383 22.41 3.56 14.88
N GLY A 384 21.98 3.68 16.15
CA GLY A 384 21.98 4.95 16.88
C GLY A 384 23.38 5.53 17.04
N ASP A 385 24.36 4.70 17.40
CA ASP A 385 25.76 5.12 17.54
C ASP A 385 26.35 5.53 16.20
N TYR A 386 26.05 4.79 15.13
CA TYR A 386 26.48 5.14 13.78
C TYR A 386 25.87 6.47 13.30
N LEU A 387 24.57 6.69 13.49
CA LEU A 387 23.92 7.95 13.13
C LEU A 387 24.47 9.13 13.95
N ALA A 388 24.77 8.92 15.24
CA ALA A 388 25.44 9.92 16.07
C ALA A 388 26.83 10.25 15.53
N HIS A 389 27.63 9.24 15.18
CA HIS A 389 28.95 9.43 14.57
C HIS A 389 28.87 10.24 13.26
N LEU A 390 27.91 9.93 12.39
CA LEU A 390 27.72 10.69 11.15
C LEU A 390 27.33 12.15 11.42
N SER A 391 26.54 12.41 12.47
CA SER A 391 26.09 13.76 12.82
C SER A 391 27.20 14.69 13.32
N GLU A 392 28.33 14.13 13.79
CA GLU A 392 29.50 14.89 14.19
C GLU A 392 30.34 15.37 12.99
N GLN A 393 30.15 14.76 11.82
CA GLN A 393 30.91 15.08 10.62
C GLN A 393 30.41 16.39 10.00
N PRO A 394 31.31 17.19 9.40
CA PRO A 394 30.91 18.45 8.78
C PRO A 394 29.99 18.20 7.58
N ILE A 395 28.95 19.03 7.46
CA ILE A 395 28.03 18.96 6.33
C ILE A 395 28.79 19.28 5.03
N PRO A 396 28.71 18.41 4.01
CA PRO A 396 29.46 18.58 2.78
C PRO A 396 28.90 19.78 2.02
N SER A 397 29.81 20.66 1.61
CA SER A 397 29.49 21.82 0.77
C SER A 397 30.51 21.94 -0.35
N MET A 398 30.01 22.32 -1.52
CA MET A 398 30.79 22.61 -2.69
C MET A 398 30.09 23.74 -3.43
N SER A 399 30.88 24.63 -4.02
CA SER A 399 30.43 25.62 -4.98
C SER A 399 31.24 25.41 -6.25
N SER A 400 30.56 25.14 -7.36
CA SER A 400 31.20 25.01 -8.68
C SER A 400 31.96 26.27 -9.11
N ARG A 401 31.67 27.42 -8.48
CA ARG A 401 32.38 28.70 -8.70
C ARG A 401 33.80 28.66 -8.17
N ASP A 402 34.05 27.87 -7.13
CA ASP A 402 35.34 27.75 -6.46
C ASP A 402 36.24 26.73 -7.17
N LEU A 403 35.67 25.95 -8.10
CA LEU A 403 36.46 25.08 -8.97
C LEU A 403 37.38 25.91 -9.85
N ARG A 404 38.62 25.42 -10.02
CA ARG A 404 39.56 25.98 -10.98
C ARG A 404 39.19 25.48 -12.37
N TRP A 405 38.99 26.41 -13.30
CA TRP A 405 38.60 26.14 -14.69
C TRP A 405 39.76 26.49 -15.64
N PRO A 406 40.75 25.61 -15.81
CA PRO A 406 41.95 25.90 -16.57
C PRO A 406 41.68 25.95 -18.07
N LEU A 407 42.47 26.79 -18.75
CA LEU A 407 42.53 26.86 -20.21
C LEU A 407 43.75 26.07 -20.71
N SER A 408 43.67 25.60 -21.96
CA SER A 408 44.74 24.80 -22.58
C SER A 408 46.06 25.56 -22.76
N ASN A 409 46.06 26.89 -22.64
CA ASN A 409 47.25 27.74 -22.71
C ASN A 409 47.88 28.03 -21.33
N GLY A 410 47.33 27.48 -20.24
CA GLY A 410 47.84 27.64 -18.88
C GLY A 410 47.12 28.69 -18.03
N ASP A 411 46.34 29.59 -18.67
CA ASP A 411 45.51 30.60 -17.98
C ASP A 411 44.28 29.95 -17.32
N THR A 412 43.51 30.72 -16.54
CA THR A 412 42.16 30.32 -16.12
C THR A 412 41.08 31.11 -16.85
N ILE A 413 39.89 30.52 -17.02
CA ILE A 413 38.74 31.21 -17.62
C ILE A 413 38.38 32.51 -16.85
N ASN A 414 38.72 32.60 -15.57
CA ASN A 414 38.51 33.79 -14.75
C ASN A 414 39.43 34.96 -15.12
N ASP A 415 40.56 34.69 -15.79
CA ASP A 415 41.51 35.73 -16.23
C ASP A 415 41.09 36.36 -17.56
N VAL A 416 40.10 35.77 -18.24
CA VAL A 416 39.57 36.28 -19.50
C VAL A 416 38.82 37.59 -19.23
N ARG A 417 39.17 38.64 -19.99
CA ARG A 417 38.62 39.98 -19.78
C ARG A 417 37.09 40.01 -19.89
N PRO A 418 36.39 40.66 -18.95
CA PRO A 418 34.96 40.92 -19.09
C PRO A 418 34.67 41.67 -20.40
N GLY A 419 33.97 41.03 -21.33
CA GLY A 419 33.62 41.59 -22.64
C GLY A 419 34.32 40.99 -23.85
N ASP A 420 35.23 40.02 -23.69
CA ASP A 420 35.78 39.28 -24.83
C ASP A 420 34.69 38.39 -25.47
N THR A 421 34.06 38.92 -26.52
CA THR A 421 33.01 38.22 -27.28
C THR A 421 33.49 36.89 -27.87
N ARG A 422 34.80 36.70 -28.08
CA ARG A 422 35.37 35.48 -28.64
C ARG A 422 35.45 34.35 -27.63
N ALA A 423 35.56 34.67 -26.34
CA ALA A 423 35.60 33.68 -25.27
C ALA A 423 34.21 33.24 -24.77
N LYS A 424 33.13 33.87 -25.27
CA LYS A 424 31.74 33.55 -24.90
C LYS A 424 31.42 32.04 -24.96
N PRO A 425 31.81 31.28 -26.00
CA PRO A 425 31.52 29.84 -26.03
C PRO A 425 32.14 29.08 -24.85
N LEU A 426 33.37 29.42 -24.44
CA LEU A 426 34.02 28.78 -23.29
C LEU A 426 33.37 29.19 -21.97
N ILE A 427 32.93 30.45 -21.84
CA ILE A 427 32.20 30.94 -20.66
C ILE A 427 30.84 30.25 -20.53
N GLU A 428 30.11 30.09 -21.64
CA GLU A 428 28.82 29.38 -21.66
C GLU A 428 29.00 27.89 -21.29
N LEU A 429 30.00 27.22 -21.86
CA LEU A 429 30.34 25.83 -21.50
C LEU A 429 30.69 25.68 -20.02
N ARG A 430 31.51 26.59 -19.49
CA ARG A 430 31.85 26.64 -18.06
C ARG A 430 30.59 26.79 -17.21
N ASN A 431 29.73 27.76 -17.51
CA ASN A 431 28.52 28.03 -16.74
C ASN A 431 27.55 26.84 -16.76
N ASN A 432 27.35 26.22 -17.93
CA ASN A 432 26.49 25.05 -18.06
C ASN A 432 27.04 23.84 -17.29
N ALA A 433 28.36 23.60 -17.34
CA ALA A 433 29.01 22.56 -16.58
C ALA A 433 28.96 22.83 -15.07
N MET A 434 29.16 24.08 -14.65
CA MET A 434 29.03 24.51 -13.25
C MET A 434 27.65 24.18 -12.69
N THR A 435 26.58 24.53 -13.42
CA THR A 435 25.20 24.19 -13.02
C THR A 435 25.01 22.69 -12.89
N ALA A 436 25.50 21.88 -13.84
CA ALA A 436 25.37 20.43 -13.76
C ALA A 436 26.14 19.83 -12.57
N TYR A 437 27.33 20.36 -12.24
CA TYR A 437 28.08 19.95 -11.05
C TYR A 437 27.38 20.32 -9.74
N ASP A 438 26.85 21.54 -9.63
CA ASP A 438 26.11 21.97 -8.43
C ASP A 438 24.84 21.13 -8.24
N GLU A 439 24.10 20.85 -9.32
CA GLU A 439 22.92 19.98 -9.30
C GLU A 439 23.29 18.54 -8.92
N TYR A 440 24.34 17.97 -9.50
CA TYR A 440 24.83 16.64 -9.16
C TYR A 440 25.25 16.53 -7.69
N PHE A 441 26.05 17.49 -7.20
CA PHE A 441 26.50 17.52 -5.82
C PHE A 441 25.32 17.60 -4.84
N ALA A 442 24.32 18.46 -5.14
CA ALA A 442 23.11 18.57 -4.33
C ALA A 442 22.30 17.26 -4.29
N LEU A 443 22.17 16.58 -5.43
CA LEU A 443 21.48 15.28 -5.52
C LEU A 443 22.21 14.20 -4.74
N LYS A 444 23.54 14.04 -4.92
CA LYS A 444 24.33 13.04 -4.20
C LYS A 444 24.35 13.30 -2.69
N ARG A 445 24.48 14.57 -2.29
CA ARG A 445 24.36 14.95 -0.87
C ARG A 445 23.02 14.51 -0.30
N ALA A 446 21.91 14.86 -0.95
CA ALA A 446 20.59 14.49 -0.44
C ALA A 446 20.38 12.97 -0.43
N TYR A 447 20.89 12.25 -1.44
CA TYR A 447 20.89 10.78 -1.49
C TYR A 447 21.58 10.18 -0.25
N GLN A 448 22.85 10.57 -0.01
CA GLN A 448 23.70 9.93 1.00
C GLN A 448 23.50 10.45 2.43
N THR A 449 23.13 11.72 2.61
CA THR A 449 23.02 12.35 3.93
C THR A 449 21.58 12.52 4.42
N VAL A 450 20.58 12.12 3.63
CA VAL A 450 19.17 12.21 4.01
C VAL A 450 18.44 10.93 3.64
N ASP A 451 18.32 10.62 2.35
CA ASP A 451 17.42 9.57 1.90
C ASP A 451 17.86 8.17 2.36
N LEU A 452 19.16 7.85 2.29
CA LEU A 452 19.69 6.59 2.82
C LEU A 452 19.64 6.52 4.35
N LEU A 453 19.87 7.64 5.04
CA LEU A 453 19.80 7.67 6.51
C LEU A 453 18.38 7.44 7.01
N GLU A 454 17.37 7.93 6.30
CA GLU A 454 15.97 7.68 6.64
C GLU A 454 15.62 6.18 6.60
N LEU A 455 16.21 5.39 5.71
CA LEU A 455 16.03 3.93 5.73
C LEU A 455 16.63 3.29 6.98
N LEU A 456 17.80 3.75 7.43
CA LEU A 456 18.41 3.28 8.68
C LEU A 456 17.57 3.69 9.91
N VAL A 457 16.97 4.89 9.89
CA VAL A 457 16.04 5.32 10.95
C VAL A 457 14.79 4.45 10.96
N MET A 458 14.27 4.04 9.80
CA MET A 458 13.16 3.09 9.72
C MET A 458 13.52 1.73 10.29
N GLU A 459 14.74 1.23 10.02
CA GLU A 459 15.28 -0.01 10.59
C GLU A 459 15.40 0.07 12.11
N GLN A 460 16.03 1.13 12.63
CA GLN A 460 16.11 1.37 14.07
C GLN A 460 14.73 1.44 14.73
N THR A 461 13.76 2.07 14.06
CA THR A 461 12.39 2.14 14.55
C THR A 461 11.77 0.74 14.60
N LEU A 462 11.94 -0.07 13.54
CA LEU A 462 11.45 -1.44 13.51
C LEU A 462 12.09 -2.28 14.63
N ASP A 463 13.41 -2.20 14.81
CA ASP A 463 14.14 -2.91 15.87
C ASP A 463 13.60 -2.55 17.26
N GLN A 464 13.37 -1.25 17.50
CA GLN A 464 12.78 -0.79 18.74
C GLN A 464 11.38 -1.39 18.94
N VAL A 465 10.53 -1.35 17.91
CA VAL A 465 9.18 -1.94 17.98
C VAL A 465 9.24 -3.42 18.28
N VAL A 466 10.14 -4.16 17.64
CA VAL A 466 10.31 -5.60 17.88
C VAL A 466 10.74 -5.86 19.32
N SER A 467 11.69 -5.07 19.85
CA SER A 467 12.17 -5.21 21.22
C SER A 467 11.12 -4.90 22.29
N GLU A 468 10.18 -4.00 21.99
CA GLU A 468 9.08 -3.59 22.87
C GLU A 468 7.79 -4.41 22.65
N SER A 469 7.75 -5.24 21.61
CA SER A 469 6.56 -5.99 21.26
C SER A 469 6.34 -7.17 22.20
N THR A 470 5.07 -7.42 22.51
CA THR A 470 4.66 -8.54 23.36
C THR A 470 3.58 -9.36 22.67
N LYS A 471 3.51 -10.64 23.00
CA LYS A 471 2.56 -11.60 22.43
C LYS A 471 1.89 -12.40 23.54
N ALA A 472 0.58 -12.52 23.48
CA ALA A 472 -0.22 -13.37 24.35
C ALA A 472 -1.08 -14.32 23.51
N SER A 473 -1.02 -15.62 23.78
CA SER A 473 -1.75 -16.64 23.03
C SER A 473 -2.41 -17.67 23.95
N GLY A 474 -3.36 -18.42 23.40
CA GLY A 474 -4.07 -19.48 24.10
C GLY A 474 -5.30 -18.99 24.89
N PRO A 475 -5.91 -19.86 25.72
CA PRO A 475 -7.21 -19.60 26.34
C PRO A 475 -7.25 -18.39 27.27
N THR A 476 -6.09 -17.96 27.77
CA THR A 476 -5.95 -16.77 28.62
C THR A 476 -5.81 -15.48 27.81
N ALA A 477 -5.60 -15.55 26.50
CA ALA A 477 -5.50 -14.37 25.63
C ALA A 477 -6.73 -14.23 24.73
N ALA A 478 -7.25 -15.36 24.22
CA ALA A 478 -8.42 -15.35 23.36
C ALA A 478 -9.30 -16.58 23.62
N SER A 479 -10.62 -16.38 23.57
CA SER A 479 -11.62 -17.45 23.63
C SER A 479 -12.71 -17.22 22.61
N PHE A 480 -13.06 -18.29 21.91
CA PHE A 480 -14.00 -18.29 20.81
C PHE A 480 -15.15 -19.24 21.12
N ARG A 481 -16.38 -18.78 20.87
CA ARG A 481 -17.58 -19.59 21.06
C ARG A 481 -17.93 -20.27 19.74
N SER A 482 -17.38 -21.46 19.54
CA SER A 482 -17.77 -22.41 18.46
C SER A 482 -18.86 -23.35 18.93
#